data_AF-A0A3A6MPT3-F1
#
_entry.id   AF-A0A3A6MPT3-F1
#
_cell.length_a   1.000
_cell.length_b   1.000
_cell.length_c   1.000
_cell.angle_alpha   90.00
_cell.angle_beta   90.00
_cell.angle_gamma   90.00
#
_symmetry.space_group_name_H-M   'P 1'
#
loop_
_entity.id
_entity.type
_entity.pdbx_description
1 polymer ?
#
loop_
_entity_poly.entity_id
_entity_poly.type
_entity_poly.pdbx_seq_one_letter_code
_entity_poly.pdbx_strand_id
1 'polypeptide(L)'
;MVNISKTKRNFIWWHTLFAVISGALGAVILHFALPGHYFGGYPFIPIYFYFFGLFSIYAFDACRRHAPQRMLLLYLATKMIKMILSLILVLIYCLAVREEARAFLLTFILFYLIYLVFETWFFFSFELNQKRKKKNKKKNETVA
;
A
#
# COMPACT_ATOMS: atom_id res chain seq x y z
N MET A 1 9.38 -22.30 12.17
CA MET A 1 8.88 -21.80 10.88
C MET A 1 7.76 -20.79 11.11
N VAL A 2 7.87 -19.56 10.61
CA VAL A 2 6.86 -18.51 10.79
C VAL A 2 5.58 -18.92 10.05
N ASN A 3 4.51 -19.26 10.77
CA ASN A 3 3.23 -19.61 10.18
C ASN A 3 2.53 -18.32 9.68
N ILE A 4 2.75 -18.01 8.40
CA ILE A 4 2.19 -16.85 7.71
C ILE A 4 0.71 -17.09 7.44
N SER A 5 -0.16 -16.20 7.92
CA SER A 5 -1.58 -16.32 7.63
C SER A 5 -1.86 -16.23 6.12
N LYS A 6 -2.84 -17.00 5.63
CA LYS A 6 -3.26 -16.99 4.21
C LYS A 6 -3.54 -15.58 3.68
N THR A 7 -4.07 -14.69 4.53
CA THR A 7 -4.31 -13.27 4.21
C THR A 7 -3.02 -12.50 3.98
N LYS A 8 -2.03 -12.62 4.88
CA LYS A 8 -0.75 -11.91 4.75
C LYS A 8 -0.02 -12.31 3.48
N ARG A 9 0.04 -13.62 3.18
CA ARG A 9 0.65 -14.11 1.94
C ARG A 9 -0.07 -13.57 0.70
N ASN A 10 -1.41 -13.58 0.71
CA ASN A 10 -2.19 -13.05 -0.41
C ASN A 10 -1.97 -11.54 -0.59
N PHE A 11 -1.92 -10.77 0.49
CA PHE A 11 -1.61 -9.34 0.42
C PHE A 11 -0.24 -9.10 -0.19
N ILE A 12 0.80 -9.75 0.35
CA ILE A 12 2.17 -9.57 -0.15
C ILE A 12 2.22 -9.90 -1.64
N TRP A 13 1.62 -11.02 -2.06
CA TRP A 13 1.64 -11.41 -3.47
C TRP A 13 0.95 -10.38 -4.39
N TRP A 14 -0.26 -9.94 -4.04
CA TRP A 14 -0.98 -8.92 -4.80
C TRP A 14 -0.28 -7.56 -4.78
N HIS A 15 0.28 -7.18 -3.63
CA HIS A 15 0.99 -5.91 -3.47
C HIS A 15 2.31 -5.90 -4.25
N THR A 16 3.06 -7.00 -4.24
CA THR A 16 4.28 -7.15 -5.06
C THR A 16 3.95 -7.09 -6.54
N LEU A 17 2.93 -7.82 -7.01
CA LEU A 17 2.51 -7.75 -8.41
C LEU A 17 2.10 -6.33 -8.80
N PHE A 18 1.28 -5.69 -7.98
CA PHE A 18 0.85 -4.32 -8.21
C PHE A 18 2.04 -3.35 -8.24
N ALA A 19 3.01 -3.52 -7.35
CA ALA A 19 4.20 -2.68 -7.30
C ALA A 19 5.09 -2.85 -8.54
N VAL A 20 5.29 -4.08 -9.00
CA VAL A 20 6.06 -4.36 -10.23
C VAL A 20 5.35 -3.78 -11.45
N ILE A 21 4.04 -4.02 -11.59
CA ILE A 21 3.26 -3.52 -12.74
C ILE A 21 3.22 -1.99 -12.73
N SER A 22 2.87 -1.36 -11.61
CA SER A 22 2.79 0.11 -11.51
C SER A 22 4.16 0.78 -11.68
N GLY A 23 5.23 0.19 -11.13
CA GLY A 23 6.59 0.68 -11.31
C GLY A 23 7.10 0.54 -12.75
N ALA A 24 6.85 -0.59 -13.41
CA ALA A 24 7.22 -0.77 -14.81
C ALA A 24 6.41 0.15 -15.73
N LEU A 25 5.09 0.23 -15.51
CA LEU A 25 4.21 1.08 -16.30
C LEU A 25 4.56 2.57 -16.15
N GLY A 26 4.83 3.02 -14.92
CA GLY A 26 5.23 4.40 -14.67
C GLY A 26 6.59 4.73 -15.29
N ALA A 27 7.56 3.80 -15.27
CA ALA A 27 8.84 3.98 -15.97
C ALA A 27 8.65 4.13 -17.47
N VAL A 28 7.83 3.25 -18.09
CA VAL A 28 7.53 3.30 -19.52
C VAL A 28 6.85 4.62 -19.90
N ILE A 29 5.86 5.07 -19.12
CA ILE A 29 5.16 6.35 -19.37
C ILE A 29 6.14 7.53 -19.29
N LEU A 30 6.98 7.58 -18.25
CA LEU A 30 7.96 8.66 -18.11
C LEU A 30 9.04 8.63 -19.20
N HIS A 31 9.43 7.45 -19.67
CA HIS A 31 10.49 7.31 -20.66
C HIS A 31 10.01 7.56 -22.10
N PHE A 32 8.76 7.17 -22.44
CA PHE A 32 8.25 7.26 -23.81
C PHE A 32 7.21 8.37 -24.02
N ALA A 33 6.30 8.58 -23.06
CA ALA A 33 5.22 9.56 -23.21
C ALA A 33 5.63 10.98 -22.78
N LEU A 34 6.61 11.10 -21.87
CA LEU A 34 7.17 12.37 -21.42
C LEU A 34 8.71 12.38 -21.50
N PRO A 35 9.32 12.22 -22.69
CA PRO A 35 10.76 12.24 -22.85
C PRO A 35 11.31 13.59 -22.36
N GLY A 36 12.01 13.57 -21.22
CA GLY A 36 12.48 14.78 -20.50
C GLY A 36 11.96 14.92 -19.06
N HIS A 37 10.95 14.13 -18.66
CA HIS A 37 10.48 14.06 -17.27
C HIS A 37 10.90 12.75 -16.57
N TYR A 38 11.71 11.91 -17.22
CA TYR A 38 12.34 10.80 -16.52
C TYR A 38 13.45 11.36 -15.61
N PHE A 39 13.20 11.34 -14.32
CA PHE A 39 14.11 11.84 -13.30
C PHE A 39 14.82 10.67 -12.60
N GLY A 40 16.08 10.87 -12.20
CA GLY A 40 16.89 9.82 -11.57
C GLY A 40 16.28 9.29 -10.27
N GLY A 41 15.44 10.09 -9.62
CA GLY A 41 14.73 9.72 -8.39
C GLY A 41 13.52 8.79 -8.57
N TYR A 42 13.10 8.49 -9.81
CA TYR A 42 11.87 7.74 -10.06
C TYR A 42 11.81 6.38 -9.35
N PRO A 43 12.86 5.53 -9.38
CA PRO A 43 12.82 4.22 -8.74
C PRO A 43 12.53 4.27 -7.23
N PHE A 44 12.87 5.36 -6.54
CA PHE A 44 12.62 5.48 -5.10
C PHE A 44 11.13 5.52 -4.75
N ILE A 45 10.28 6.03 -5.63
CA ILE A 45 8.83 6.18 -5.39
C ILE A 45 8.13 4.81 -5.23
N PRO A 46 8.14 3.91 -6.23
CA PRO A 46 7.52 2.60 -6.08
C PRO A 46 8.18 1.77 -4.97
N ILE A 47 9.49 1.91 -4.75
CA ILE A 47 10.20 1.25 -3.64
C ILE A 47 9.64 1.71 -2.29
N TYR A 48 9.49 3.02 -2.08
CA TYR A 48 8.91 3.59 -0.86
C TYR A 48 7.52 3.02 -0.56
N PHE A 49 6.62 3.05 -1.55
CA PHE A 49 5.26 2.52 -1.38
C PHE A 49 5.23 1.00 -1.17
N TYR A 50 6.15 0.28 -1.80
CA TYR A 50 6.27 -1.17 -1.59
C TYR A 50 6.64 -1.50 -0.15
N PHE A 51 7.73 -0.90 0.37
CA PHE A 51 8.17 -1.09 1.76
C PHE A 51 7.12 -0.65 2.77
N PHE A 52 6.45 0.47 2.50
CA PHE A 52 5.39 0.94 3.38
C PHE A 52 4.21 -0.04 3.43
N GLY A 53 3.81 -0.62 2.30
CA GLY A 53 2.77 -1.65 2.25
C GLY A 53 3.18 -2.92 3.00
N LEU A 54 4.45 -3.34 2.90
CA LEU A 54 4.98 -4.45 3.70
C LEU A 54 4.91 -4.13 5.20
N PHE A 55 5.40 -2.98 5.63
CA PHE A 55 5.30 -2.54 7.03
C PHE A 55 3.85 -2.56 7.52
N SER A 56 2.93 -2.04 6.71
CA SER A 56 1.50 -1.98 7.02
C SER A 56 0.89 -3.36 7.27
N ILE A 57 1.19 -4.37 6.42
CA ILE A 57 0.64 -5.72 6.61
C ILE A 57 1.27 -6.45 7.80
N TYR A 58 2.54 -6.19 8.11
CA TYR A 58 3.19 -6.76 9.30
C TYR A 58 2.59 -6.19 10.59
N ALA A 59 2.43 -4.87 10.66
CA ALA A 59 1.76 -4.20 11.77
C ALA A 59 0.31 -4.72 11.93
N PHE A 60 -0.40 -4.88 10.80
CA PHE A 60 -1.76 -5.38 10.79
C PHE A 60 -1.87 -6.85 11.23
N ASP A 61 -0.98 -7.75 10.76
CA ASP A 61 -0.97 -9.16 11.17
C ASP A 61 -0.63 -9.32 12.65
N ALA A 62 0.27 -8.48 13.19
CA ALA A 62 0.61 -8.47 14.61
C ALA A 62 -0.57 -8.05 15.48
N CYS A 63 -1.24 -6.94 15.14
CA CYS A 63 -2.37 -6.45 15.90
C CYS A 63 -3.65 -7.29 15.74
N ARG A 64 -3.87 -7.90 14.56
CA ARG A 64 -5.03 -8.78 14.33
C ARG A 64 -5.08 -9.94 15.33
N ARG A 65 -3.92 -10.48 15.73
CA ARG A 65 -3.84 -11.58 16.70
C ARG A 65 -4.27 -11.18 18.11
N HIS A 66 -4.07 -9.91 18.47
CA HIS A 66 -4.27 -9.41 19.83
C HIS A 66 -5.59 -8.64 20.00
N ALA A 67 -5.99 -7.85 19.00
CA ALA A 67 -7.13 -6.94 19.12
C ALA A 67 -7.90 -6.77 17.79
N PRO A 68 -8.68 -7.76 17.34
CA PRO A 68 -9.40 -7.72 16.06
C PRO A 68 -10.49 -6.64 16.00
N GLN A 69 -10.92 -6.07 17.13
CA GLN A 69 -11.87 -4.96 17.15
C GLN A 69 -11.23 -3.58 16.84
N ARG A 70 -9.90 -3.44 16.98
CA ARG A 70 -9.18 -2.18 16.74
C ARG A 70 -8.60 -2.06 15.32
N MET A 71 -9.00 -2.95 14.42
CA MET A 71 -8.44 -3.05 13.06
C MET A 71 -8.68 -1.79 12.23
N LEU A 72 -9.84 -1.14 12.41
CA LEU A 72 -10.16 0.15 11.78
C LEU A 72 -9.23 1.26 12.28
N LEU A 73 -9.01 1.34 13.60
CA LEU A 73 -8.14 2.34 14.21
C LEU A 73 -6.70 2.21 13.72
N LEU A 74 -6.20 0.97 13.61
CA LEU A 74 -4.87 0.69 13.06
C LEU A 74 -4.78 1.07 11.59
N TYR A 75 -5.82 0.77 10.80
CA TYR A 75 -5.88 1.20 9.40
C TYR A 75 -5.77 2.72 9.27
N LEU A 76 -6.56 3.47 10.05
CA LEU A 76 -6.48 4.94 10.07
C LEU A 76 -5.09 5.42 10.52
N ALA A 77 -4.55 4.85 11.60
CA ALA A 77 -3.23 5.22 12.11
C ALA A 77 -2.13 4.99 11.06
N THR A 78 -2.15 3.84 10.38
CA THR A 78 -1.22 3.54 9.29
C THR A 78 -1.35 4.54 8.14
N LYS A 79 -2.56 4.96 7.77
CA LYS A 79 -2.77 6.00 6.74
C LYS A 79 -2.24 7.36 7.17
N MET A 80 -2.43 7.75 8.43
CA MET A 80 -1.90 9.01 8.95
C MET A 80 -0.36 9.00 9.01
N ILE A 81 0.24 7.91 9.49
CA ILE A 81 1.70 7.73 9.49
C ILE A 81 2.24 7.78 8.06
N LYS A 82 1.56 7.11 7.10
CA LYS A 82 1.90 7.16 5.68
C LYS A 82 1.92 8.59 5.16
N MET A 83 0.86 9.35 5.44
CA MET A 83 0.70 10.72 4.98
C MET A 83 1.81 11.63 5.53
N ILE A 84 2.10 11.55 6.83
CA ILE A 84 3.14 12.34 7.47
C ILE A 84 4.52 12.00 6.89
N LEU A 85 4.85 10.70 6.79
CA LEU A 85 6.13 10.27 6.22
C LEU A 85 6.26 10.64 4.73
N SER A 86 5.16 10.56 3.98
CA SER A 86 5.11 10.96 2.57
C SER A 86 5.39 12.46 2.43
N LEU A 87 4.78 13.30 3.27
CA LEU A 87 5.02 14.74 3.27
C LEU A 87 6.48 15.07 3.60
N ILE A 88 7.05 14.43 4.63
CA ILE A 88 8.46 14.63 5.01
C ILE A 88 9.39 14.24 3.86
N LEU A 89 9.16 13.07 3.24
CA LEU A 89 9.98 12.58 2.13
C LEU A 89 9.92 13.53 0.93
N VAL A 90 8.71 13.96 0.57
CA VAL A 90 8.49 14.92 -0.52
C VAL A 90 9.21 16.25 -0.23
N LEU A 91 9.10 16.77 0.99
CA LEU A 91 9.78 18.01 1.38
C LEU A 91 11.30 17.87 1.27
N ILE A 92 11.87 16.78 1.80
CA ILE A 92 13.31 16.52 1.71
C ILE A 92 13.76 16.44 0.26
N TYR A 93 13.03 15.71 -0.59
CA TYR A 93 13.37 15.57 -2.01
C TYR A 93 13.30 16.91 -2.75
N CYS A 94 12.23 17.68 -2.54
CA CYS A 94 12.08 19.00 -3.14
C CYS A 94 13.20 19.98 -2.73
N LEU A 95 13.71 19.88 -1.49
CA LEU A 95 14.83 20.71 -1.03
C LEU A 95 16.17 20.23 -1.60
N ALA A 96 16.37 18.92 -1.73
CA ALA A 96 17.61 18.34 -2.22
C ALA A 96 17.77 18.45 -3.75
N VAL A 97 16.68 18.30 -4.51
CA VAL A 97 16.70 18.22 -5.98
C VAL A 97 15.64 19.15 -6.56
N ARG A 98 15.94 20.46 -6.56
CA ARG A 98 15.00 21.51 -6.98
C ARG A 98 14.66 21.47 -8.47
N GLU A 99 15.60 21.06 -9.31
CA GLU A 99 15.46 21.03 -10.77
C GLU A 99 14.37 20.03 -11.23
N GLU A 100 14.26 18.87 -10.56
CA GLU A 100 13.31 17.80 -10.92
C GLU A 100 12.08 17.74 -9.98
N ALA A 101 11.97 18.67 -9.02
CA ALA A 101 10.97 18.63 -7.96
C ALA A 101 9.52 18.56 -8.47
N ARG A 102 9.20 19.25 -9.57
CA ARG A 102 7.84 19.26 -10.15
C ARG A 102 7.44 17.88 -10.68
N ALA A 103 8.34 17.24 -11.43
CA ALA A 103 8.11 15.91 -11.99
C ALA A 103 8.01 14.84 -10.89
N PHE A 104 8.88 14.94 -9.89
CA PHE A 104 8.83 14.10 -8.70
C PHE A 104 7.51 14.25 -7.95
N LEU A 105 7.09 15.47 -7.64
CA LEU A 105 5.85 15.77 -6.92
C LEU A 105 4.63 15.17 -7.61
N LEU A 106 4.48 15.44 -8.92
CA LEU A 106 3.35 14.94 -9.70
C LEU A 106 3.33 13.40 -9.74
N THR A 107 4.48 12.78 -9.99
CA THR A 107 4.61 11.33 -10.01
C THR A 107 4.32 10.72 -8.63
N PHE A 108 4.84 11.34 -7.57
CA PHE A 108 4.64 10.89 -6.20
C PHE A 108 3.16 10.98 -5.79
N ILE A 109 2.46 12.08 -6.11
CA ILE A 109 1.03 12.23 -5.84
C ILE A 109 0.22 11.17 -6.59
N LEU A 110 0.53 10.94 -7.88
CA LEU A 110 -0.17 9.95 -8.68
C LEU A 110 0.01 8.53 -8.08
N PHE A 111 1.25 8.16 -7.77
CA PHE A 111 1.55 6.89 -7.09
C PHE A 111 0.86 6.80 -5.73
N TYR A 112 0.85 7.87 -4.95
CA TYR A 112 0.18 7.92 -3.65
C TYR A 112 -1.30 7.60 -3.78
N LEU A 113 -2.02 8.25 -4.71
CA LEU A 113 -3.45 8.02 -4.93
C LEU A 113 -3.74 6.60 -5.42
N ILE A 114 -2.95 6.11 -6.39
CA ILE A 114 -3.09 4.76 -6.94
C ILE A 114 -2.90 3.70 -5.84
N TYR A 115 -1.84 3.82 -5.03
CA TYR A 115 -1.62 2.93 -3.89
C TYR A 115 -2.67 3.10 -2.80
N LEU A 116 -3.17 4.31 -2.56
CA LEU A 116 -4.23 4.58 -1.58
C LEU A 116 -5.51 3.83 -1.96
N VAL A 117 -5.91 3.88 -3.22
CA VAL A 117 -7.08 3.15 -3.75
C VAL A 117 -6.87 1.65 -3.63
N PHE A 118 -5.72 1.13 -4.07
CA PHE A 118 -5.40 -0.30 -3.99
C PHE A 118 -5.44 -0.82 -2.54
N GLU A 119 -4.76 -0.14 -1.60
CA GLU A 119 -4.75 -0.52 -0.18
C GLU A 119 -6.16 -0.49 0.43
N THR A 120 -6.96 0.53 0.09
CA THR A 120 -8.34 0.68 0.59
C THR A 120 -9.22 -0.46 0.07
N TRP A 121 -9.14 -0.74 -1.23
CA TRP A 121 -9.88 -1.82 -1.87
C TRP A 121 -9.52 -3.18 -1.28
N PHE A 122 -8.22 -3.45 -1.10
CA PHE A 122 -7.75 -4.69 -0.48
C PHE A 122 -8.28 -4.85 0.95
N PHE A 123 -8.17 -3.80 1.77
CA PHE A 123 -8.62 -3.83 3.16
C PHE A 123 -10.13 -4.09 3.25
N PHE A 124 -10.91 -3.39 2.42
CA PHE A 124 -12.35 -3.54 2.38
C PHE A 124 -12.75 -4.97 1.94
N SER A 125 -12.13 -5.49 0.89
CA SER A 125 -12.33 -6.87 0.43
C SER A 125 -12.00 -7.89 1.53
N PHE A 126 -10.93 -7.66 2.29
CA PHE A 126 -10.56 -8.50 3.42
C PHE A 126 -11.60 -8.48 4.55
N GLU A 127 -12.08 -7.29 4.93
CA GLU A 127 -13.10 -7.14 5.98
C GLU A 127 -14.41 -7.83 5.59
N LEU A 128 -14.87 -7.64 4.34
CA LEU A 128 -16.05 -8.32 3.81
C LEU A 128 -15.91 -9.84 3.85
N ASN A 129 -14.74 -10.36 3.46
CA ASN A 129 -14.46 -11.79 3.50
C ASN A 129 -14.47 -12.35 4.93
N GLN A 130 -14.00 -11.61 5.93
CA GLN A 130 -14.14 -12.02 7.33
C GLN A 130 -15.59 -12.05 7.79
N LYS A 131 -16.37 -11.02 7.47
CA LYS A 131 -17.80 -10.95 7.82
C LYS A 131 -18.58 -12.12 7.21
N ARG A 132 -18.30 -12.47 5.94
CA ARG A 132 -18.88 -13.65 5.27
C ARG A 132 -18.53 -14.96 5.97
N LYS A 133 -17.25 -15.16 6.33
CA LYS A 133 -16.81 -16.38 7.04
C LYS A 133 -17.50 -16.53 8.40
N LYS A 134 -17.67 -15.44 9.16
CA LYS A 134 -18.39 -15.45 10.44
C LYS A 134 -19.87 -15.81 10.25
N LYS A 135 -20.55 -15.25 9.23
CA LYS A 135 -21.95 -15.59 8.91
C LYS A 135 -22.12 -17.06 8.51
N ASN A 136 -21.25 -17.58 7.65
CA ASN A 136 -21.33 -18.98 7.20
C ASN A 136 -21.06 -19.97 8.35
N LYS A 137 -20.11 -19.67 9.24
CA LYS A 137 -19.88 -20.49 10.44
C LYS A 137 -21.13 -20.56 11.32
N LYS A 138 -21.75 -19.41 11.61
CA LYS A 138 -22.98 -19.34 12.41
C LYS A 138 -24.15 -20.08 11.76
N LYS A 139 -24.27 -20.03 10.43
CA LYS A 139 -25.30 -20.76 9.67
C LYS A 139 -25.09 -22.28 9.73
N ASN A 140 -23.85 -22.76 9.63
CA ASN A 140 -23.55 -24.19 9.71
C ASN A 140 -23.79 -24.76 11.13
N GLU A 141 -23.54 -23.96 12.17
CA GLU A 141 -23.80 -24.35 13.57
C GLU A 141 -25.30 -24.39 13.92
N THR A 142 -26.18 -23.71 13.17
CA THR A 142 -27.64 -23.75 13.38
C THR A 142 -28.37 -24.78 12.50
N VAL A 143 -27.68 -25.42 11.56
CA VAL A 143 -28.25 -26.44 10.65
C VAL A 143 -27.80 -27.86 11.05
N ALA A 144 -26.77 -27.98 11.88
CA ALA A 144 -26.37 -29.21 12.58
C ALA A 144 -27.09 -29.31 13.92
#